data_AF-A0A175A0R8-F1
#
_entry.id   AF-A0A175A0R8-F1
#
_cell.length_a   1.000
_cell.length_b   1.000
_cell.length_c   1.000
_cell.angle_alpha   90.00
_cell.angle_beta   90.00
_cell.angle_gamma   90.00
#
_symmetry.space_group_name_H-M   'P 1'
#
loop_
_entity.id
_entity.type
_entity.pdbx_description
1 polymer ?
#
loop_
_entity_poly.entity_id
_entity_poly.type
_entity_poly.pdbx_seq_one_letter_code
_entity_poly.pdbx_strand_id
1 'polypeptide(L)'
;MSVKISSLEIENVKRVKAVQLTPAENGLMIIGGKNNQGKTSVLDAIAWALGGDRLKPSQAVREGSVIPPHMEVTLSNGIKVVRSGNNSTLKVIDPDGNKGGQQLLNEFVEQFALDLPKFLDRSSKEKADTLLRIIGVGDKLYELETEEQKLYNQRHTIGQIADQKKKYAKEMTVFADAPKEFVSATELIRQQQDILARNGENQRKRQLREQYDRELELARKAYEEAQARLETATANAETAHRDAEDLADESTAELEQSIADIEQINAKVRANLDREKAELDAEAYKTQYIQLTEEIQSVRKAKTDLLDGADLPLEGLSVDNGELTYNGFKWDNMSGSEQLKVATAIVRKLNPNCGFVLIDKLEQMDTDTLNDFGRWLESEGLQAIATRVSTGDECSIIIEDGYSKPVEKKETTTWKAGTF
;
A
#
# COMPACT_ATOMS: atom_id res chain seq x y z
N MET A 1 16.68 -24.43 27.38
CA MET A 1 15.64 -25.41 27.05
C MET A 1 14.30 -24.79 27.41
N SER A 2 13.29 -24.92 26.54
CA SER A 2 11.94 -24.45 26.83
C SER A 2 11.28 -25.33 27.89
N VAL A 3 10.45 -24.72 28.75
CA VAL A 3 9.80 -25.38 29.87
C VAL A 3 8.44 -25.92 29.44
N LYS A 4 8.18 -27.20 29.74
CA LYS A 4 6.98 -27.94 29.36
C LYS A 4 6.24 -28.50 30.57
N ILE A 5 5.02 -28.99 30.38
CA ILE A 5 4.25 -29.66 31.44
C ILE A 5 4.61 -31.16 31.42
N SER A 6 5.14 -31.65 32.53
CA SER A 6 5.48 -33.07 32.72
C SER A 6 4.31 -33.87 33.29
N SER A 7 3.60 -33.31 34.26
CA SER A 7 2.41 -33.93 34.83
C SER A 7 1.44 -32.87 35.34
N LEU A 8 0.16 -33.22 35.38
CA LEU A 8 -0.87 -32.39 35.98
C LEU A 8 -1.95 -33.25 36.66
N GLU A 9 -2.44 -32.73 37.79
CA GLU A 9 -3.56 -33.26 38.56
C GLU A 9 -4.53 -32.11 38.85
N ILE A 10 -5.80 -32.31 38.52
CA ILE A 10 -6.85 -31.30 38.68
C ILE A 10 -8.06 -31.97 39.34
N GLU A 11 -8.52 -31.40 40.44
CA GLU A 11 -9.70 -31.85 41.15
C GLU A 11 -10.62 -30.68 41.49
N ASN A 12 -11.93 -30.91 41.37
CA ASN A 12 -12.99 -29.98 41.76
C ASN A 12 -12.89 -28.57 41.13
N VAL A 13 -12.39 -28.46 39.90
CA VAL A 13 -12.31 -27.20 39.13
C VAL A 13 -13.37 -27.15 38.04
N LYS A 14 -14.29 -26.17 38.10
CA LYS A 14 -15.42 -26.02 37.17
C LYS A 14 -16.19 -27.33 36.99
N ARG A 15 -16.07 -28.01 35.84
CA ARG A 15 -16.72 -29.30 35.57
C ARG A 15 -15.85 -30.52 35.87
N VAL A 16 -14.56 -30.33 36.15
CA VAL A 16 -13.61 -31.40 36.46
C VAL A 16 -13.89 -31.95 37.86
N LYS A 17 -14.02 -33.28 37.96
CA LYS A 17 -14.08 -34.02 39.23
C LYS A 17 -12.67 -34.40 39.65
N ALA A 18 -12.01 -35.20 38.82
CA ALA A 18 -10.62 -35.62 38.99
C ALA A 18 -10.04 -35.97 37.62
N VAL A 19 -8.94 -35.31 37.25
CA VAL A 19 -8.20 -35.55 36.01
C VAL A 19 -6.71 -35.59 36.33
N GLN A 20 -6.04 -36.64 35.86
CA GLN A 20 -4.59 -36.77 35.92
C GLN A 20 -4.07 -37.02 34.52
N LEU A 21 -3.13 -36.18 34.05
CA LEU A 21 -2.54 -36.29 32.71
C LEU A 21 -1.01 -36.26 32.81
N THR A 22 -0.37 -37.02 31.92
CA THR A 22 1.07 -36.96 31.66
C THR A 22 1.26 -36.67 30.17
N PRO A 23 1.31 -35.38 29.78
CA PRO A 23 1.43 -35.02 28.37
C PRO A 23 2.76 -35.51 27.77
N ALA A 24 2.76 -35.83 26.48
CA ALA A 24 4.00 -36.13 25.76
C ALA A 24 4.91 -34.90 25.70
N GLU A 25 6.22 -35.11 25.62
CA GLU A 25 7.18 -34.00 25.65
C GLU A 25 7.07 -33.06 24.43
N ASN A 26 6.66 -33.57 23.27
CA ASN A 26 6.46 -32.77 22.05
C ASN A 26 5.18 -33.23 21.35
N GLY A 27 4.70 -32.39 20.45
CA GLY A 27 3.57 -32.70 19.59
C GLY A 27 2.22 -32.40 20.22
N LEU A 28 1.19 -33.01 19.66
CA LEU A 28 -0.21 -32.70 19.96
C LEU A 28 -0.82 -33.76 20.88
N MET A 29 -1.22 -33.34 22.09
CA MET A 29 -2.09 -34.11 22.98
C MET A 29 -3.53 -33.64 22.85
N ILE A 30 -4.44 -34.53 22.47
CA ILE A 30 -5.86 -34.21 22.29
C ILE A 30 -6.68 -34.74 23.46
N ILE A 31 -7.35 -33.83 24.16
CA ILE A 31 -8.37 -34.09 25.18
C ILE A 31 -9.73 -34.14 24.46
N GLY A 32 -10.22 -35.35 24.24
CA GLY A 32 -11.51 -35.65 23.64
C GLY A 32 -12.66 -35.70 24.64
N GLY A 33 -13.88 -35.84 24.14
CA GLY A 33 -15.12 -35.96 24.88
C GLY A 33 -16.27 -35.17 24.25
N LYS A 34 -17.50 -35.49 24.64
CA LYS A 34 -18.69 -34.73 24.21
C LYS A 34 -18.69 -33.32 24.78
N ASN A 35 -19.60 -32.48 24.31
CA ASN A 35 -19.83 -31.16 24.90
C ASN A 35 -20.23 -31.28 26.37
N ASN A 36 -19.89 -30.26 27.16
CA ASN A 36 -20.20 -30.14 28.58
C ASN A 36 -19.54 -31.18 29.52
N GLN A 37 -18.61 -32.00 29.04
CA GLN A 37 -17.94 -33.01 29.87
C GLN A 37 -16.79 -32.47 30.73
N GLY A 38 -16.30 -31.25 30.47
CA GLY A 38 -15.22 -30.62 31.23
C GLY A 38 -13.88 -30.46 30.50
N LYS A 39 -13.81 -30.72 29.19
CA LYS A 39 -12.58 -30.55 28.38
C LYS A 39 -11.94 -29.16 28.52
N THR A 40 -12.68 -28.10 28.20
CA THR A 40 -12.18 -26.72 28.34
C THR A 40 -11.90 -26.36 29.80
N SER A 41 -12.59 -26.99 30.76
CA SER A 41 -12.28 -26.81 32.19
C SER A 41 -10.91 -27.35 32.58
N VAL A 42 -10.37 -28.34 31.87
CA VAL A 42 -8.99 -28.80 32.05
C VAL A 42 -8.01 -27.72 31.59
N LEU A 43 -8.20 -27.14 30.40
CA LEU A 43 -7.35 -26.04 29.92
C LEU A 43 -7.41 -24.82 30.84
N ASP A 44 -8.61 -24.42 31.28
CA ASP A 44 -8.79 -23.30 32.21
C ASP A 44 -8.07 -23.54 33.55
N ALA A 45 -8.07 -24.78 34.04
CA ALA A 45 -7.38 -25.14 35.27
C ALA A 45 -5.86 -25.07 35.11
N ILE A 46 -5.32 -25.51 33.97
CA ILE A 46 -3.87 -25.38 33.67
C ILE A 46 -3.50 -23.89 33.57
N ALA A 47 -4.29 -23.11 32.83
CA ALA A 47 -4.09 -21.67 32.69
C ALA A 47 -4.13 -20.95 34.04
N TRP A 48 -5.10 -21.27 34.90
CA TRP A 48 -5.18 -20.71 36.25
C TRP A 48 -4.02 -21.15 37.16
N ALA A 49 -3.65 -22.43 37.12
CA ALA A 49 -2.55 -22.97 37.90
C ALA A 49 -1.27 -22.18 37.65
N LEU A 50 -0.93 -21.96 36.37
CA LEU A 50 0.34 -21.38 35.95
C LEU A 50 0.30 -19.84 35.81
N GLY A 51 -0.78 -19.26 35.31
CA GLY A 51 -0.89 -17.82 35.04
C GLY A 51 -1.48 -16.97 36.17
N GLY A 52 -1.95 -17.62 37.24
CA GLY A 52 -2.39 -16.95 38.47
C GLY A 52 -3.76 -16.30 38.40
N ASP A 53 -4.04 -15.39 39.34
CA ASP A 53 -5.40 -14.90 39.60
C ASP A 53 -6.03 -14.14 38.43
N ARG A 54 -5.23 -13.66 37.47
CA ARG A 54 -5.72 -13.05 36.23
C ARG A 54 -6.47 -14.05 35.34
N LEU A 55 -6.11 -15.32 35.42
CA LEU A 55 -6.73 -16.42 34.66
C LEU A 55 -7.66 -17.26 35.55
N LYS A 56 -7.96 -16.80 36.77
CA LYS A 56 -8.89 -17.47 37.67
C LYS A 56 -10.32 -17.39 37.11
N PRO A 57 -11.01 -18.53 36.93
CA PRO A 57 -12.42 -18.50 36.57
C PRO A 57 -13.25 -17.76 37.62
N SER A 58 -14.25 -17.00 37.18
CA SER A 58 -15.17 -16.28 38.07
C SER A 58 -15.84 -17.22 39.08
N GLN A 59 -16.19 -18.43 38.63
CA GLN A 59 -16.67 -19.52 39.46
C GLN A 59 -15.77 -20.76 39.25
N ALA A 60 -14.68 -20.82 40.02
CA ALA A 60 -13.67 -21.85 39.88
C ALA A 60 -14.01 -23.17 40.60
N VAL A 61 -14.72 -23.10 41.73
CA VAL A 61 -15.15 -24.29 42.49
C VAL A 61 -16.20 -25.04 41.70
N ARG A 62 -16.05 -26.36 41.62
CA ARG A 62 -17.04 -27.24 41.02
C ARG A 62 -18.39 -27.13 41.72
N GLU A 63 -19.44 -26.96 40.93
CA GLU A 63 -20.81 -26.87 41.42
C GLU A 63 -21.21 -28.14 42.18
N GLY A 64 -21.76 -27.97 43.39
CA GLY A 64 -22.16 -29.06 44.28
C GLY A 64 -21.02 -29.77 45.01
N SER A 65 -19.76 -29.34 44.86
CA SER A 65 -18.64 -29.88 45.66
C SER A 65 -18.45 -29.09 46.96
N VAL A 66 -18.28 -29.80 48.07
CA VAL A 66 -17.86 -29.23 49.37
C VAL A 66 -16.34 -29.24 49.54
N ILE A 67 -15.62 -29.90 48.62
CA ILE A 67 -14.17 -30.00 48.63
C ILE A 67 -13.61 -28.86 47.77
N PRO A 68 -12.69 -28.05 48.30
CA PRO A 68 -12.10 -26.96 47.52
C PRO A 68 -11.29 -27.49 46.32
N PRO A 69 -11.09 -26.64 45.30
CA PRO A 69 -10.21 -26.91 44.17
C PRO A 69 -8.81 -27.38 44.60
N HIS A 70 -8.30 -28.39 43.89
CA HIS A 70 -6.92 -28.81 43.98
C HIS A 70 -6.33 -28.87 42.57
N MET A 71 -5.19 -28.21 42.35
CA MET A 71 -4.44 -28.29 41.11
C MET A 71 -2.97 -28.49 41.45
N GLU A 72 -2.34 -29.44 40.81
CA GLU A 72 -0.91 -29.69 40.90
C GLU A 72 -0.36 -29.82 39.48
N VAL A 73 0.64 -29.02 39.12
CA VAL A 73 1.31 -29.05 37.82
C VAL A 73 2.80 -29.14 38.04
N THR A 74 3.44 -30.14 37.44
CA THR A 74 4.90 -30.29 37.46
C THR A 74 5.46 -29.92 36.11
N LEU A 75 6.42 -29.01 36.09
CA LEU A 75 7.10 -28.56 34.89
C LEU A 75 8.38 -29.38 34.65
N SER A 76 8.81 -29.45 33.39
CA SER A 76 10.00 -30.23 32.96
C SER A 76 11.32 -29.77 33.59
N ASN A 77 11.38 -28.55 34.12
CA ASN A 77 12.53 -28.04 34.88
C ASN A 77 12.47 -28.40 36.38
N GLY A 78 11.50 -29.23 36.78
CA GLY A 78 11.30 -29.72 38.14
C GLY A 78 10.49 -28.78 39.05
N ILE A 79 10.05 -27.62 38.55
CA ILE A 79 9.17 -26.74 39.34
C ILE A 79 7.81 -27.39 39.51
N LYS A 80 7.34 -27.43 40.76
CA LYS A 80 6.04 -27.96 41.14
C LYS A 80 5.12 -26.82 41.59
N VAL A 81 3.98 -26.68 40.92
CA VAL A 81 2.97 -25.64 41.18
C VAL A 81 1.75 -26.29 41.78
N VAL A 82 1.44 -25.95 43.04
CA VAL A 82 0.26 -26.45 43.75
C VAL A 82 -0.64 -25.29 44.11
N ARG A 83 -1.93 -25.40 43.77
CA ARG A 83 -2.99 -24.50 44.23
C ARG A 83 -4.04 -25.31 44.95
N SER A 84 -4.29 -24.99 46.22
CA SER A 84 -5.24 -25.75 47.04
C SER A 84 -5.92 -24.93 48.12
N GLY A 85 -7.02 -25.47 48.63
CA GLY A 85 -7.82 -24.88 49.71
C GLY A 85 -8.85 -23.85 49.22
N ASN A 86 -9.67 -23.34 50.14
CA ASN A 86 -10.80 -22.45 49.84
C ASN A 86 -10.38 -21.15 49.13
N ASN A 87 -9.19 -20.64 49.46
CA ASN A 87 -8.61 -19.45 48.84
C ASN A 87 -7.70 -19.77 47.64
N SER A 88 -7.53 -21.05 47.31
CA SER A 88 -6.65 -21.54 46.24
C SER A 88 -5.22 -21.02 46.39
N THR A 89 -4.67 -21.18 47.60
CA THR A 89 -3.33 -20.71 47.98
C THR A 89 -2.28 -21.31 47.06
N LEU A 90 -1.47 -20.46 46.44
CA LEU A 90 -0.36 -20.87 45.61
C LEU A 90 0.83 -21.34 46.44
N LYS A 91 1.39 -22.49 46.07
CA LYS A 91 2.69 -22.97 46.50
C LYS A 91 3.49 -23.31 45.26
N VAL A 92 4.61 -22.62 45.06
CA VAL A 92 5.58 -22.96 44.02
C VAL A 92 6.77 -23.59 44.74
N ILE A 93 7.19 -24.76 44.30
CA ILE A 93 8.30 -25.51 44.90
C ILE A 93 9.32 -25.74 43.79
N ASP A 94 10.56 -25.32 44.01
CA ASP A 94 11.66 -25.57 43.07
C ASP A 94 12.18 -27.02 43.18
N PRO A 95 13.09 -27.46 42.30
CA PRO A 95 13.64 -28.82 42.35
C PRO A 95 14.39 -29.15 43.65
N ASP A 96 14.92 -28.13 44.32
CA ASP A 96 15.68 -28.23 45.58
C ASP A 96 14.76 -28.22 46.82
N GLY A 97 13.45 -28.01 46.64
CA GLY A 97 12.44 -27.99 47.69
C GLY A 97 12.17 -26.61 48.31
N ASN A 98 12.78 -25.54 47.80
CA ASN A 98 12.52 -24.17 48.26
C ASN A 98 11.17 -23.67 47.74
N LYS A 99 10.52 -22.83 48.54
CA LYS A 99 9.24 -22.23 48.19
C LYS A 99 9.43 -20.91 47.46
N GLY A 100 8.89 -20.82 46.25
CA GLY A 100 8.80 -19.62 45.43
C GLY A 100 7.39 -19.00 45.42
N GLY A 101 7.29 -17.83 44.81
CA GLY A 101 6.03 -17.15 44.50
C GLY A 101 5.69 -17.19 43.00
N GLN A 102 4.60 -16.50 42.63
CA GLN A 102 4.18 -16.38 41.23
C GLN A 102 5.23 -15.70 40.33
N GLN A 103 6.11 -14.86 40.89
CA GLN A 103 7.20 -14.22 40.13
C GLN A 103 8.14 -15.24 39.49
N LEU A 104 8.49 -16.30 40.23
CA LEU A 104 9.34 -17.38 39.72
C LEU A 104 8.66 -18.14 38.57
N LEU A 105 7.33 -18.26 38.58
CA LEU A 105 6.59 -18.86 37.46
C LEU A 105 6.54 -17.94 36.25
N ASN A 106 6.37 -16.64 36.46
CA ASN A 106 6.23 -15.67 35.37
C ASN A 106 7.50 -15.56 34.51
N GLU A 107 8.68 -15.92 35.03
CA GLU A 107 9.94 -15.99 34.26
C GLU A 107 9.91 -17.09 33.18
N PHE A 108 9.17 -18.17 33.42
CA PHE A 108 9.07 -19.31 32.50
C PHE A 108 7.75 -19.32 31.72
N VAL A 109 6.68 -18.85 32.36
CA VAL A 109 5.32 -18.91 31.85
C VAL A 109 4.80 -17.47 31.71
N GLU A 110 5.14 -16.83 30.59
CA GLU A 110 4.61 -15.50 30.29
C GLU A 110 3.10 -15.57 30.11
N GLN A 111 2.38 -14.57 30.62
CA GLN A 111 0.91 -14.53 30.63
C GLN A 111 0.28 -14.66 29.24
N PHE A 112 0.97 -14.22 28.19
CA PHE A 112 0.47 -14.33 26.81
C PHE A 112 0.59 -15.74 26.23
N ALA A 113 1.56 -16.55 26.68
CA ALA A 113 1.74 -17.92 26.22
C ALA A 113 0.61 -18.86 26.65
N LEU A 114 -0.07 -18.51 27.75
CA LEU A 114 -1.20 -19.25 28.30
C LEU A 114 -2.56 -18.83 27.73
N ASP A 115 -2.63 -17.76 26.94
CA ASP A 115 -3.89 -17.11 26.56
C ASP A 115 -4.00 -16.92 25.03
N LEU A 116 -3.84 -18.04 24.31
CA LEU A 116 -4.12 -18.13 22.87
C LEU A 116 -5.54 -17.62 22.52
N PRO A 117 -6.61 -17.95 23.29
CA PRO A 117 -7.94 -17.41 23.03
C PRO A 117 -7.99 -15.87 23.02
N LYS A 118 -7.36 -15.22 24.00
CA LYS A 118 -7.29 -13.76 24.03
C LYS A 118 -6.48 -13.16 22.88
N PHE A 119 -5.50 -13.88 22.33
CA PHE A 119 -4.84 -13.43 21.10
C PHE A 119 -5.79 -13.50 19.89
N LEU A 120 -6.56 -14.58 19.76
CA LEU A 120 -7.55 -14.75 18.69
C LEU A 120 -8.63 -13.67 18.74
N ASP A 121 -9.05 -13.25 19.93
CA ASP A 121 -10.10 -12.24 20.14
C ASP A 121 -9.65 -10.78 19.91
N ARG A 122 -8.35 -10.52 19.72
CA ARG A 122 -7.83 -9.17 19.42
C ARG A 122 -8.26 -8.66 18.06
N SER A 123 -8.21 -7.34 17.87
CA SER A 123 -8.36 -6.75 16.54
C SER A 123 -7.22 -7.14 15.60
N SER A 124 -7.46 -7.11 14.28
CA SER A 124 -6.44 -7.43 13.27
C SER A 124 -5.18 -6.57 13.42
N LYS A 125 -5.37 -5.29 13.77
CA LYS A 125 -4.27 -4.34 14.03
C LYS A 125 -3.44 -4.73 15.25
N GLU A 126 -4.07 -5.02 16.38
CA GLU A 126 -3.35 -5.44 17.60
C GLU A 126 -2.56 -6.75 17.39
N LYS A 127 -3.08 -7.66 16.55
CA LYS A 127 -2.38 -8.89 16.17
C LYS A 127 -1.14 -8.58 15.33
N ALA A 128 -1.25 -7.70 14.33
CA ALA A 128 -0.13 -7.26 13.50
C ALA A 128 0.92 -6.52 14.34
N ASP A 129 0.51 -5.58 15.17
CA ASP A 129 1.39 -4.84 16.09
C ASP A 129 2.15 -5.79 17.02
N THR A 130 1.48 -6.85 17.50
CA THR A 130 2.13 -7.88 18.31
C THR A 130 3.23 -8.59 17.53
N LEU A 131 2.97 -9.00 16.29
CA LEU A 131 3.98 -9.63 15.42
C LEU A 131 5.14 -8.66 15.15
N LEU A 132 4.86 -7.44 14.69
CA LEU A 132 5.86 -6.43 14.35
C LEU A 132 6.80 -6.09 15.52
N ARG A 133 6.26 -6.05 16.74
CA ARG A 133 7.04 -5.85 17.95
C ARG A 133 7.96 -7.03 18.26
N ILE A 134 7.51 -8.26 17.99
CA ILE A 134 8.32 -9.48 18.20
C ILE A 134 9.50 -9.50 17.24
N ILE A 135 9.27 -9.19 15.96
CA ILE A 135 10.32 -9.20 14.93
C ILE A 135 11.19 -7.93 14.92
N GLY A 136 10.77 -6.87 15.63
CA GLY A 136 11.58 -5.65 15.83
C GLY A 136 11.67 -4.73 14.60
N VAL A 137 10.81 -4.91 13.60
CA VAL A 137 10.83 -4.08 12.36
C VAL A 137 9.69 -3.07 12.28
N GLY A 138 8.86 -2.94 13.33
CA GLY A 138 7.66 -2.09 13.34
C GLY A 138 7.89 -0.64 12.92
N ASP A 139 8.89 0.03 13.52
CA ASP A 139 9.17 1.44 13.21
C ASP A 139 9.60 1.64 11.76
N LYS A 140 10.49 0.77 11.26
CA LYS A 140 10.99 0.83 9.89
C LYS A 140 9.91 0.49 8.87
N LEU A 141 9.02 -0.44 9.18
CA LEU A 141 7.87 -0.75 8.33
C LEU A 141 6.93 0.45 8.25
N TYR A 142 6.66 1.11 9.38
CA TYR A 142 5.82 2.31 9.43
C TYR A 142 6.38 3.47 8.60
N GLU A 143 7.70 3.68 8.64
CA GLU A 143 8.38 4.67 7.79
C GLU A 143 8.18 4.37 6.29
N LEU A 144 8.38 3.11 5.88
CA LEU A 144 8.21 2.69 4.49
C LEU A 144 6.75 2.77 4.02
N GLU A 145 5.78 2.44 4.87
CA GLU A 145 4.35 2.60 4.56
C GLU A 145 3.97 4.09 4.40
N THR A 146 4.51 4.94 5.27
CA THR A 146 4.31 6.40 5.18
C THR A 146 4.92 6.97 3.90
N GLU A 147 6.11 6.51 3.53
CA GLU A 147 6.78 6.88 2.28
C GLU A 147 5.99 6.43 1.05
N GLU A 148 5.54 5.17 1.03
CA GLU A 148 4.69 4.66 -0.06
C GLU A 148 3.42 5.50 -0.24
N GLN A 149 2.73 5.81 0.87
CA GLN A 149 1.51 6.61 0.82
C GLN A 149 1.77 8.02 0.28
N LYS A 150 2.90 8.63 0.65
CA LYS A 150 3.31 9.94 0.14
C LYS A 150 3.58 9.89 -1.36
N LEU A 151 4.37 8.92 -1.82
CA LEU A 151 4.67 8.74 -3.25
C LEU A 151 3.41 8.43 -4.06
N TYR A 152 2.52 7.60 -3.54
CA TYR A 152 1.23 7.29 -4.16
C TYR A 152 0.38 8.56 -4.34
N ASN A 153 0.26 9.38 -3.30
CA ASN A 153 -0.48 10.64 -3.36
C ASN A 153 0.13 11.59 -4.40
N GLN A 154 1.46 11.74 -4.43
CA GLN A 154 2.16 12.54 -5.44
C GLN A 154 1.91 12.01 -6.86
N ARG A 155 2.04 10.70 -7.07
CA ARG A 155 1.78 10.06 -8.37
C ARG A 155 0.34 10.28 -8.83
N HIS A 156 -0.62 10.20 -7.92
CA HIS A 156 -2.03 10.44 -8.22
C HIS A 156 -2.25 11.86 -8.75
N THR A 157 -1.70 12.87 -8.06
CA THR A 157 -1.76 14.27 -8.51
C THR A 157 -1.07 14.47 -9.85
N ILE A 158 0.13 13.92 -10.05
CA ILE A 158 0.86 14.02 -11.32
C ILE A 158 0.09 13.34 -12.45
N GLY A 159 -0.54 12.19 -12.20
CA GLY A 159 -1.38 11.50 -13.18
C GLY A 159 -2.59 12.34 -13.60
N GLN A 160 -3.24 13.04 -12.67
CA GLN A 160 -4.34 13.96 -12.98
C GLN A 160 -3.87 15.13 -13.85
N ILE A 161 -2.72 15.74 -13.51
CA ILE A 161 -2.14 16.86 -14.27
C ILE A 161 -1.73 16.41 -15.68
N ALA A 162 -1.09 15.23 -15.80
CA ALA A 162 -0.69 14.67 -17.08
C ALA A 162 -1.90 14.43 -18.00
N ASP A 163 -3.00 13.87 -17.48
CA ASP A 163 -4.22 13.65 -18.25
C ASP A 163 -4.86 14.98 -18.69
N GLN A 164 -4.91 15.98 -17.81
CA GLN A 164 -5.42 17.31 -18.12
C GLN A 164 -4.59 17.99 -19.22
N LYS A 165 -3.25 17.98 -19.11
CA LYS A 165 -2.33 18.57 -20.09
C LYS A 165 -2.41 17.87 -21.44
N LYS A 166 -2.53 16.54 -21.44
CA LYS A 166 -2.72 15.74 -22.67
C LYS A 166 -4.03 16.07 -23.37
N LYS A 167 -5.13 16.23 -22.63
CA LYS A 167 -6.43 16.64 -23.18
C LYS A 167 -6.36 18.05 -23.77
N TYR A 168 -5.77 18.99 -23.02
CA TYR A 168 -5.55 20.36 -23.49
C TYR A 168 -4.77 20.39 -24.81
N ALA A 169 -3.63 19.70 -24.90
CA ALA A 169 -2.83 19.64 -26.12
C ALA A 169 -3.61 19.04 -27.31
N LYS A 170 -4.48 18.05 -27.06
CA LYS A 170 -5.31 17.40 -28.09
C LYS A 170 -6.44 18.30 -28.62
N GLU A 171 -6.94 19.22 -27.79
CA GLU A 171 -8.00 20.17 -28.16
C GLU A 171 -7.48 21.38 -28.95
N MET A 172 -6.16 21.61 -28.95
CA MET A 172 -5.54 22.71 -29.69
C MET A 172 -5.60 22.50 -31.20
N THR A 173 -5.90 23.58 -31.93
CA THR A 173 -6.06 23.58 -33.39
C THR A 173 -4.73 23.31 -34.08
N VAL A 174 -4.76 22.51 -35.16
CA VAL A 174 -3.59 22.12 -35.93
C VAL A 174 -3.70 22.66 -37.34
N PHE A 175 -2.66 23.36 -37.80
CA PHE A 175 -2.58 23.86 -39.16
C PHE A 175 -1.51 23.07 -39.92
N ALA A 176 -1.93 22.08 -40.70
CA ALA A 176 -1.02 21.15 -41.42
C ALA A 176 -0.25 21.82 -42.58
N ASP A 177 -0.76 22.95 -43.05
CA ASP A 177 -0.29 23.77 -44.15
C ASP A 177 0.71 24.87 -43.71
N ALA A 178 0.88 25.08 -42.40
CA ALA A 178 1.75 26.12 -41.88
C ALA A 178 3.24 25.69 -41.87
N PRO A 179 4.19 26.57 -42.25
CA PRO A 179 5.63 26.30 -42.14
C PRO A 179 6.07 26.04 -40.69
N LYS A 180 7.23 25.40 -40.51
CA LYS A 180 7.78 25.11 -39.18
C LYS A 180 8.40 26.32 -38.47
N GLU A 181 8.75 27.36 -39.23
CA GLU A 181 9.40 28.58 -38.75
C GLU A 181 8.66 29.81 -39.24
N PHE A 182 8.81 30.93 -38.52
CA PHE A 182 8.20 32.21 -38.90
C PHE A 182 8.68 32.67 -40.27
N VAL A 183 7.74 33.14 -41.10
CA VAL A 183 8.05 33.77 -42.38
C VAL A 183 8.31 35.26 -42.15
N SER A 184 9.47 35.75 -42.58
CA SER A 184 9.90 37.14 -42.39
C SER A 184 9.28 38.06 -43.44
N ALA A 185 8.51 39.07 -43.00
CA ALA A 185 7.94 40.12 -43.86
C ALA A 185 8.84 41.37 -43.98
N THR A 186 10.03 41.36 -43.35
CA THR A 186 10.89 42.55 -43.21
C THR A 186 11.28 43.16 -44.57
N GLU A 187 11.56 42.33 -45.57
CA GLU A 187 11.96 42.80 -46.90
C GLU A 187 10.78 43.38 -47.69
N LEU A 188 9.58 42.80 -47.57
CA LEU A 188 8.37 43.27 -48.25
C LEU A 188 7.85 44.59 -47.65
N ILE A 189 7.95 44.75 -46.33
CA ILE A 189 7.62 46.00 -45.65
C ILE A 189 8.55 47.13 -46.11
N ARG A 190 9.84 46.84 -46.29
CA ARG A 190 10.81 47.80 -46.80
C ARG A 190 10.50 48.22 -48.23
N GLN A 191 10.18 47.26 -49.10
CA GLN A 191 9.78 47.53 -50.49
C GLN A 191 8.50 48.37 -50.59
N GLN A 192 7.51 48.10 -49.73
CA GLN A 192 6.29 48.92 -49.65
C GLN A 192 6.60 50.36 -49.24
N GLN A 193 7.46 50.56 -48.23
CA GLN A 193 7.86 51.92 -47.80
C GLN A 193 8.57 52.70 -48.91
N ASP A 194 9.43 52.05 -49.68
CA ASP A 194 10.14 52.66 -50.81
C ASP A 194 9.20 53.04 -51.97
N ILE A 195 8.16 52.24 -52.23
CA ILE A 195 7.12 52.56 -53.24
C ILE A 195 6.25 53.73 -52.76
N LEU A 196 5.81 53.72 -51.50
CA LEU A 196 5.01 54.81 -50.92
C LEU A 196 5.77 56.14 -50.94
N ALA A 197 7.07 56.12 -50.66
CA ALA A 197 7.92 57.31 -50.76
C ALA A 197 7.98 57.86 -52.20
N ARG A 198 8.18 56.99 -53.20
CA ARG A 198 8.21 57.39 -54.62
C ARG A 198 6.85 57.92 -55.11
N ASN A 199 5.76 57.28 -54.72
CA ASN A 199 4.40 57.74 -55.06
C ASN A 199 4.08 59.10 -54.43
N GLY A 200 4.52 59.35 -53.18
CA GLY A 200 4.40 60.65 -52.52
C GLY A 200 5.16 61.77 -53.27
N GLU A 201 6.37 61.49 -53.77
CA GLU A 201 7.11 62.44 -54.60
C GLU A 201 6.43 62.73 -55.95
N ASN A 202 5.89 61.70 -56.59
CA ASN A 202 5.14 61.85 -57.85
C ASN A 202 3.89 62.71 -57.66
N GLN A 203 3.14 62.51 -56.57
CA GLN A 203 1.98 63.33 -56.24
C GLN A 203 2.36 64.79 -56.00
N ARG A 204 3.49 65.05 -55.30
CA ARG A 204 4.01 66.40 -55.10
C ARG A 204 4.36 67.09 -56.43
N LYS A 205 4.97 66.38 -57.38
CA LYS A 205 5.27 66.90 -58.73
C LYS A 205 4.00 67.25 -59.50
N ARG A 206 2.94 66.44 -59.39
CA ARG A 206 1.62 66.73 -60.00
C ARG A 206 0.98 68.00 -59.40
N GLN A 207 1.04 68.18 -58.09
CA GLN A 207 0.52 69.38 -57.43
C GLN A 207 1.28 70.65 -57.83
N LEU A 208 2.61 70.58 -57.95
CA LEU A 208 3.43 71.69 -58.42
C LEU A 208 3.11 72.06 -59.88
N ARG A 209 2.87 71.07 -60.74
CA ARG A 209 2.40 71.32 -62.12
C ARG A 209 1.11 72.14 -62.13
N GLU A 210 0.08 71.70 -61.41
CA GLU A 210 -1.19 72.44 -61.37
C GLU A 210 -1.03 73.86 -60.81
N GLN A 211 -0.13 74.05 -59.83
CA GLN A 211 0.18 75.37 -59.31
C GLN A 211 0.85 76.24 -60.38
N TYR A 212 1.84 75.71 -61.09
CA TYR A 212 2.52 76.42 -62.18
C TYR A 212 1.59 76.68 -63.37
N ASP A 213 0.67 75.78 -63.71
CA ASP A 213 -0.33 75.99 -64.75
C ASP A 213 -1.27 77.17 -64.40
N ARG A 214 -1.70 77.27 -63.13
CA ARG A 214 -2.50 78.41 -62.64
C ARG A 214 -1.71 79.71 -62.59
N GLU A 215 -0.45 79.68 -62.14
CA GLU A 215 0.45 80.84 -62.17
C GLU A 215 0.71 81.29 -63.62
N LEU A 216 0.87 80.34 -64.54
CA LEU A 216 1.09 80.60 -65.96
C LEU A 216 -0.16 81.17 -66.65
N GLU A 217 -1.37 80.76 -66.24
CA GLU A 217 -2.62 81.33 -66.75
C GLU A 217 -2.87 82.76 -66.23
N LEU A 218 -2.57 83.01 -64.96
CA LEU A 218 -2.61 84.37 -64.37
C LEU A 218 -1.55 85.27 -65.01
N ALA A 219 -0.34 84.76 -65.22
CA ALA A 219 0.72 85.45 -65.94
C ALA A 219 0.36 85.66 -67.42
N ARG A 220 -0.33 84.73 -68.08
CA ARG A 220 -0.82 84.87 -69.47
C ARG A 220 -1.81 86.02 -69.62
N LYS A 221 -2.75 86.19 -68.68
CA LYS A 221 -3.67 87.35 -68.70
C LYS A 221 -2.94 88.68 -68.52
N ALA A 222 -1.95 88.73 -67.63
CA ALA A 222 -1.09 89.91 -67.49
C ALA A 222 -0.15 90.10 -68.71
N TYR A 223 0.19 89.01 -69.40
CA TYR A 223 1.04 89.00 -70.58
C TYR A 223 0.29 89.42 -71.85
N GLU A 224 -0.99 89.10 -72.05
CA GLU A 224 -1.77 89.61 -73.21
C GLU A 224 -1.80 91.15 -73.25
N GLU A 225 -1.82 91.80 -72.08
CA GLU A 225 -1.67 93.26 -71.95
C GLU A 225 -0.25 93.75 -72.34
N ALA A 226 0.77 92.89 -72.21
CA ALA A 226 2.17 93.16 -72.56
C ALA A 226 2.61 92.60 -73.93
N GLN A 227 1.86 91.67 -74.53
CA GLN A 227 2.15 90.92 -75.76
C GLN A 227 2.03 91.78 -77.02
N ALA A 228 1.34 92.92 -76.94
CA ALA A 228 1.47 94.00 -77.92
C ALA A 228 2.91 94.58 -78.00
N ARG A 229 3.81 94.26 -77.04
CA ARG A 229 5.20 94.76 -76.98
C ARG A 229 6.28 93.68 -77.14
N LEU A 230 5.96 92.40 -77.31
CA LEU A 230 6.97 91.34 -77.18
C LEU A 230 6.92 90.24 -78.24
N GLU A 231 6.51 90.57 -79.47
CA GLU A 231 6.93 89.87 -80.69
C GLU A 231 8.46 89.67 -80.76
N THR A 232 9.21 90.46 -79.98
CA THR A 232 10.67 90.42 -79.80
C THR A 232 11.19 89.24 -78.94
N ALA A 233 10.36 88.51 -78.18
CA ALA A 233 10.79 87.39 -77.33
C ALA A 233 10.50 86.00 -77.94
N THR A 234 10.49 85.92 -79.28
CA THR A 234 10.14 84.75 -80.10
C THR A 234 11.23 83.67 -80.23
N ALA A 235 12.38 83.78 -79.55
CA ALA A 235 13.54 82.88 -79.81
C ALA A 235 13.93 81.89 -78.68
N ASN A 236 13.28 81.92 -77.50
CA ASN A 236 13.74 81.13 -76.33
C ASN A 236 12.82 79.96 -75.90
N ALA A 237 11.86 79.54 -76.74
CA ALA A 237 10.79 78.61 -76.37
C ALA A 237 10.85 77.22 -77.03
N GLU A 238 12.00 76.76 -77.53
CA GLU A 238 12.11 75.48 -78.26
C GLU A 238 12.70 74.28 -77.47
N THR A 239 12.88 74.35 -76.14
CA THR A 239 13.52 73.24 -75.39
C THR A 239 12.84 72.91 -74.06
N ALA A 240 11.53 72.63 -74.09
CA ALA A 240 10.80 72.09 -72.93
C ALA A 240 9.57 71.27 -73.36
N HIS A 241 9.71 70.37 -74.35
CA HIS A 241 8.58 69.58 -74.85
C HIS A 241 8.80 68.06 -74.88
N ARG A 242 9.73 67.53 -74.07
CA ARG A 242 9.80 66.09 -73.79
C ARG A 242 10.03 65.87 -72.31
N ASP A 243 9.38 64.83 -71.79
CA ASP A 243 9.39 64.31 -70.42
C ASP A 243 8.24 64.80 -69.52
N ALA A 244 7.02 64.31 -69.79
CA ALA A 244 5.94 64.24 -68.80
C ALA A 244 4.81 63.21 -69.09
N GLU A 245 4.96 62.30 -70.07
CA GLU A 245 3.92 61.28 -70.37
C GLU A 245 4.22 59.87 -69.81
N ASP A 246 5.42 59.60 -69.27
CA ASP A 246 5.84 58.25 -68.83
C ASP A 246 5.95 58.06 -67.30
N LEU A 247 5.01 58.62 -66.51
CA LEU A 247 4.99 58.39 -65.05
C LEU A 247 3.73 57.65 -64.61
N ALA A 248 3.84 56.32 -64.56
CA ALA A 248 2.86 55.41 -63.96
C ALA A 248 3.17 55.20 -62.47
N ASP A 249 2.15 55.26 -61.61
CA ASP A 249 2.29 54.95 -60.19
C ASP A 249 2.39 53.43 -60.00
N GLU A 250 3.33 52.98 -59.17
CA GLU A 250 3.46 51.56 -58.83
C GLU A 250 2.44 51.17 -57.75
N SER A 251 1.72 50.06 -57.96
CA SER A 251 0.71 49.55 -57.04
C SER A 251 1.34 48.78 -55.89
N THR A 252 0.98 49.11 -54.64
CA THR A 252 1.37 48.35 -53.44
C THR A 252 0.43 47.18 -53.12
N ALA A 253 -0.65 46.98 -53.90
CA ALA A 253 -1.70 46.02 -53.57
C ALA A 253 -1.20 44.57 -53.45
N GLU A 254 -0.27 44.15 -54.30
CA GLU A 254 0.32 42.81 -54.25
C GLU A 254 1.23 42.62 -53.02
N LEU A 255 1.92 43.67 -52.59
CA LEU A 255 2.76 43.69 -51.39
C LEU A 255 1.92 43.68 -50.11
N GLU A 256 0.83 44.44 -50.07
CA GLU A 256 -0.13 44.46 -48.95
C GLU A 256 -0.78 43.09 -48.76
N GLN A 257 -1.19 42.44 -49.86
CA GLN A 257 -1.73 41.08 -49.82
C GLN A 257 -0.69 40.07 -49.32
N SER A 258 0.56 40.17 -49.80
CA SER A 258 1.65 39.27 -49.38
C SER A 258 1.99 39.43 -47.89
N ILE A 259 1.93 40.64 -47.34
CA ILE A 259 2.16 40.90 -45.91
C ILE A 259 1.01 40.31 -45.08
N ALA A 260 -0.25 40.51 -45.49
CA ALA A 260 -1.41 39.96 -44.81
C ALA A 260 -1.39 38.41 -44.78
N ASP A 261 -0.99 37.80 -45.90
CA ASP A 261 -0.85 36.34 -46.00
C ASP A 261 0.26 35.81 -45.07
N ILE A 262 1.39 36.52 -44.96
CA ILE A 262 2.48 36.18 -44.02
C ILE A 262 2.02 36.29 -42.56
N GLU A 263 1.22 37.31 -42.21
CA GLU A 263 0.68 37.44 -40.85
C GLU A 263 -0.27 36.29 -40.50
N GLN A 264 -1.13 35.87 -41.44
CA GLN A 264 -2.01 34.71 -41.26
C GLN A 264 -1.21 33.41 -41.11
N ILE A 265 -0.16 33.23 -41.93
CA ILE A 265 0.74 32.09 -41.81
C ILE A 265 1.41 32.08 -40.43
N ASN A 266 1.96 33.21 -39.98
CA ASN A 266 2.65 33.31 -38.70
C ASN A 266 1.71 33.09 -37.50
N ALA A 267 0.43 33.46 -37.60
CA ALA A 267 -0.57 33.11 -36.60
C ALA A 267 -0.78 31.58 -36.49
N LYS A 268 -0.80 30.88 -37.62
CA LYS A 268 -0.86 29.41 -37.66
C LYS A 268 0.41 28.75 -37.09
N VAL A 269 1.60 29.30 -37.40
CA VAL A 269 2.87 28.82 -36.84
C VAL A 269 2.89 28.95 -35.31
N ARG A 270 2.44 30.08 -34.75
CA ARG A 270 2.32 30.26 -33.28
C ARG A 270 1.42 29.21 -32.65
N ALA A 271 0.24 28.97 -33.23
CA ALA A 271 -0.69 27.97 -32.71
C ALA A 271 -0.08 26.55 -32.70
N ASN A 272 0.67 26.19 -33.75
CA ASN A 272 1.38 24.90 -33.80
C ASN A 272 2.50 24.81 -32.76
N LEU A 273 3.31 25.86 -32.56
CA LEU A 273 4.37 25.91 -31.55
C LEU A 273 3.81 25.85 -30.12
N ASP A 274 2.70 26.52 -29.85
CA ASP A 274 2.03 26.47 -28.55
C ASP A 274 1.52 25.04 -28.26
N ARG A 275 1.04 24.33 -29.30
CA ARG A 275 0.65 22.91 -29.18
C ARG A 275 1.85 22.02 -28.90
N GLU A 276 2.94 22.17 -29.65
CA GLU A 276 4.17 21.40 -29.44
C GLU A 276 4.69 21.57 -28.01
N LYS A 277 4.66 22.80 -27.49
CA LYS A 277 5.00 23.08 -26.09
C LYS A 277 4.05 22.38 -25.11
N ALA A 278 2.74 22.39 -25.38
CA ALA A 278 1.77 21.68 -24.54
C ALA A 278 1.96 20.15 -24.58
N GLU A 279 2.36 19.59 -25.73
CA GLU A 279 2.71 18.17 -25.89
C GLU A 279 3.98 17.81 -25.09
N LEU A 280 5.02 18.65 -25.14
CA LEU A 280 6.25 18.50 -24.36
C LEU A 280 5.99 18.55 -22.84
N ASP A 281 5.17 19.51 -22.39
CA ASP A 281 4.73 19.60 -20.99
C ASP A 281 4.03 18.30 -20.55
N ALA A 282 3.11 17.78 -21.36
CA ALA A 282 2.39 16.54 -21.06
C ALA A 282 3.32 15.32 -20.97
N GLU A 283 4.31 15.22 -21.86
CA GLU A 283 5.29 14.13 -21.85
C GLU A 283 6.24 14.22 -20.64
N ALA A 284 6.58 15.43 -20.18
CA ALA A 284 7.35 15.62 -18.95
C ALA A 284 6.61 15.09 -17.70
N TYR A 285 5.32 15.38 -17.57
CA TYR A 285 4.49 14.84 -16.47
C TYR A 285 4.31 13.32 -16.56
N LYS A 286 4.19 12.77 -17.77
CA LYS A 286 4.16 11.32 -17.98
C LYS A 286 5.47 10.65 -17.55
N THR A 287 6.62 11.28 -17.81
CA THR A 287 7.92 10.79 -17.35
C THR A 287 7.99 10.79 -15.82
N GLN A 288 7.54 11.86 -15.15
CA GLN A 288 7.46 11.91 -13.68
C GLN A 288 6.53 10.83 -13.10
N TYR A 289 5.40 10.54 -13.78
CA TYR A 289 4.50 9.45 -13.37
C TYR A 289 5.19 8.08 -13.40
N ILE A 290 5.99 7.82 -14.44
CA ILE A 290 6.76 6.57 -14.57
C ILE A 290 7.79 6.47 -13.44
N GLN A 291 8.56 7.54 -13.20
CA GLN A 291 9.56 7.60 -12.11
C GLN A 291 8.93 7.33 -10.74
N LEU A 292 7.83 8.02 -10.41
CA LEU A 292 7.11 7.78 -9.15
C LEU A 292 6.56 6.35 -9.05
N THR A 293 6.21 5.73 -10.18
CA THR A 293 5.79 4.32 -10.19
C THR A 293 6.94 3.38 -9.87
N GLU A 294 8.14 3.65 -10.40
CA GLU A 294 9.36 2.89 -10.10
C GLU A 294 9.78 3.07 -8.63
N GLU A 295 9.70 4.29 -8.09
CA GLU A 295 9.97 4.58 -6.67
C GLU A 295 8.99 3.83 -5.75
N ILE A 296 7.69 3.84 -6.06
CA ILE A 296 6.69 3.05 -5.31
C ILE A 296 7.01 1.57 -5.35
N GLN A 297 7.42 1.03 -6.52
CA GLN A 297 7.80 -0.37 -6.63
C GLN A 297 9.06 -0.69 -5.81
N SER A 298 10.03 0.23 -5.76
CA SER A 298 11.22 0.11 -4.93
C SER A 298 10.88 0.08 -3.44
N VAL A 299 10.01 0.99 -2.96
CA VAL A 299 9.56 1.01 -1.56
C VAL A 299 8.78 -0.26 -1.21
N ARG A 300 7.89 -0.73 -2.10
CA ARG A 300 7.18 -2.01 -1.90
C ARG A 300 8.15 -3.18 -1.78
N LYS A 301 9.14 -3.23 -2.65
CA LYS A 301 10.19 -4.25 -2.57
C LYS A 301 10.96 -4.15 -1.26
N ALA A 302 11.33 -2.94 -0.82
CA ALA A 302 12.00 -2.73 0.46
C ALA A 302 11.17 -3.18 1.66
N LYS A 303 9.83 -3.01 1.63
CA LYS A 303 8.92 -3.56 2.65
C LYS A 303 8.92 -5.09 2.65
N THR A 304 8.81 -5.69 1.46
CA THR A 304 8.88 -7.16 1.32
C THR A 304 10.22 -7.69 1.81
N ASP A 305 11.34 -7.11 1.36
CA ASP A 305 12.69 -7.49 1.78
C ASP A 305 12.90 -7.32 3.29
N LEU A 306 12.27 -6.30 3.91
CA LEU A 306 12.31 -6.09 5.36
C LEU A 306 11.59 -7.19 6.14
N LEU A 307 10.44 -7.64 5.64
CA LEU A 307 9.64 -8.71 6.25
C LEU A 307 10.24 -10.09 5.98
N ASP A 308 10.71 -10.35 4.76
CA ASP A 308 11.38 -11.60 4.37
C ASP A 308 12.74 -11.78 5.06
N GLY A 309 13.44 -10.67 5.31
CA GLY A 309 14.66 -10.66 6.11
C GLY A 309 14.41 -10.78 7.62
N ALA A 310 13.16 -10.66 8.07
CA ALA A 310 12.81 -10.84 9.47
C ALA A 310 12.61 -12.32 9.80
N ASP A 311 12.97 -12.72 11.01
CA ASP A 311 12.82 -14.08 11.51
C ASP A 311 11.35 -14.34 11.91
N LEU A 312 10.50 -14.45 10.88
CA LEU A 312 9.07 -14.68 11.00
C LEU A 312 8.78 -16.08 11.56
N PRO A 313 7.76 -16.22 12.42
CA PRO A 313 7.49 -17.46 13.14
C PRO A 313 6.85 -18.57 12.30
N LEU A 314 6.36 -18.24 11.10
CA LEU A 314 5.71 -19.18 10.21
C LEU A 314 5.91 -18.74 8.76
N GLU A 315 6.27 -19.67 7.88
CA GLU A 315 6.40 -19.41 6.45
C GLU A 315 5.06 -18.94 5.86
N GLY A 316 5.10 -17.93 4.99
CA GLY A 316 3.91 -17.33 4.39
C GLY A 316 3.17 -16.31 5.28
N LEU A 317 3.62 -16.09 6.52
CA LEU A 317 3.10 -15.03 7.39
C LEU A 317 3.73 -13.68 7.01
N SER A 318 2.93 -12.62 6.95
CA SER A 318 3.39 -11.27 6.64
C SER A 318 2.47 -10.21 7.25
N VAL A 319 2.83 -8.94 7.09
CA VAL A 319 2.02 -7.79 7.50
C VAL A 319 1.83 -6.88 6.29
N ASP A 320 0.57 -6.59 5.97
CA ASP A 320 0.21 -5.64 4.91
C ASP A 320 -0.74 -4.58 5.46
N ASN A 321 -0.38 -3.31 5.33
CA ASN A 321 -1.18 -2.16 5.78
C ASN A 321 -1.60 -2.27 7.26
N GLY A 322 -0.69 -2.74 8.12
CA GLY A 322 -0.96 -2.95 9.54
C GLY A 322 -1.91 -4.12 9.87
N GLU A 323 -2.15 -5.04 8.93
CA GLU A 323 -2.93 -6.27 9.15
C GLU A 323 -2.09 -7.53 8.91
N LEU A 324 -2.33 -8.57 9.72
CA LEU A 324 -1.72 -9.88 9.49
C LEU A 324 -2.25 -10.51 8.21
N THR A 325 -1.33 -11.03 7.41
CA THR A 325 -1.64 -11.85 6.25
C THR A 325 -0.92 -13.19 6.32
N TYR A 326 -1.56 -14.25 5.84
CA TYR A 326 -0.98 -15.59 5.76
C TYR A 326 -1.32 -16.18 4.39
N ASN A 327 -0.30 -16.58 3.63
CA ASN A 327 -0.45 -17.05 2.25
C ASN A 327 -1.26 -16.09 1.35
N GLY A 328 -1.12 -14.77 1.59
CA GLY A 328 -1.83 -13.71 0.86
C GLY A 328 -3.25 -13.41 1.35
N PHE A 329 -3.78 -14.13 2.34
CA PHE A 329 -5.10 -13.87 2.91
C PHE A 329 -5.01 -13.05 4.18
N LYS A 330 -5.92 -12.08 4.34
CA LYS A 330 -6.11 -11.34 5.59
C LYS A 330 -6.75 -12.21 6.67
N TRP A 331 -6.57 -11.84 7.93
CA TRP A 331 -7.04 -12.61 9.10
C TRP A 331 -8.50 -13.09 9.00
N ASP A 332 -9.41 -12.22 8.56
CA ASP A 332 -10.84 -12.49 8.41
C ASP A 332 -11.18 -13.47 7.29
N ASN A 333 -10.29 -13.63 6.33
CA ASN A 333 -10.40 -14.55 5.20
C ASN A 333 -9.61 -15.85 5.40
N MET A 334 -8.91 -16.00 6.53
CA MET A 334 -8.27 -17.27 6.91
C MET A 334 -9.30 -18.26 7.45
N SER A 335 -9.10 -19.54 7.18
CA SER A 335 -9.85 -20.60 7.84
C SER A 335 -9.52 -20.67 9.35
N GLY A 336 -10.42 -21.26 10.14
CA GLY A 336 -10.20 -21.40 11.58
C GLY A 336 -8.94 -22.21 11.95
N SER A 337 -8.61 -23.22 11.14
CA SER A 337 -7.37 -24.00 11.29
C SER A 337 -6.12 -23.16 11.02
N GLU A 338 -6.13 -22.31 9.98
CA GLU A 338 -5.03 -21.39 9.68
C GLU A 338 -4.86 -20.34 10.78
N GLN A 339 -5.96 -19.75 11.27
CA GLN A 339 -5.92 -18.80 12.38
C GLN A 339 -5.28 -19.43 13.64
N LEU A 340 -5.64 -20.67 13.96
CA LEU A 340 -5.05 -21.41 15.09
C LEU A 340 -3.55 -21.66 14.89
N LYS A 341 -3.14 -22.06 13.68
CA LYS A 341 -1.73 -22.31 13.35
C LYS A 341 -0.90 -21.03 13.44
N VAL A 342 -1.37 -19.95 12.82
CA VAL A 342 -0.71 -18.63 12.86
C VAL A 342 -0.63 -18.10 14.29
N ALA A 343 -1.73 -18.15 15.04
CA ALA A 343 -1.74 -17.71 16.44
C ALA A 343 -0.74 -18.50 17.30
N THR A 344 -0.69 -19.82 17.11
CA THR A 344 0.25 -20.68 17.84
C THR A 344 1.70 -20.31 17.53
N ALA A 345 2.04 -20.07 16.26
CA ALA A 345 3.38 -19.68 15.85
C ALA A 345 3.79 -18.30 16.44
N ILE A 346 2.90 -17.32 16.41
CA ILE A 346 3.16 -15.97 16.97
C ILE A 346 3.38 -16.06 18.49
N VAL A 347 2.52 -16.79 19.20
CA VAL A 347 2.62 -16.96 20.66
C VAL A 347 3.92 -17.68 21.04
N ARG A 348 4.33 -18.70 20.26
CA ARG A 348 5.61 -19.39 20.46
C ARG A 348 6.81 -18.45 20.32
N LYS A 349 6.80 -17.57 19.33
CA LYS A 349 7.88 -16.59 19.10
C LYS A 349 7.95 -15.52 20.17
N LEU A 350 6.79 -15.13 20.71
CA LEU A 350 6.70 -14.18 21.82
C LEU A 350 7.41 -14.72 23.08
N ASN A 351 7.25 -16.01 23.39
CA ASN A 351 7.91 -16.64 24.52
C ASN A 351 8.64 -17.95 24.15
N PRO A 352 9.90 -17.85 23.68
CA PRO A 352 10.70 -19.03 23.34
C PRO A 352 10.98 -19.95 24.55
N ASN A 353 10.89 -19.42 25.78
CA ASN A 353 11.11 -20.19 27.01
C ASN A 353 9.90 -21.03 27.41
N CYS A 354 8.68 -20.68 26.96
CA CYS A 354 7.49 -21.50 27.16
C CYS A 354 7.42 -22.58 26.06
N GLY A 355 7.59 -23.83 26.46
CA GLY A 355 7.64 -25.00 25.58
C GLY A 355 6.29 -25.68 25.37
N PHE A 356 5.19 -25.07 25.83
CA PHE A 356 3.85 -25.59 25.64
C PHE A 356 2.84 -24.50 25.26
N VAL A 357 1.72 -24.92 24.66
CA VAL A 357 0.57 -24.08 24.29
C VAL A 357 -0.74 -24.81 24.61
N LEU A 358 -1.76 -24.05 25.04
CA LEU A 358 -3.10 -24.56 25.30
C LEU A 358 -4.03 -24.15 24.16
N ILE A 359 -4.71 -25.12 23.52
CA ILE A 359 -5.52 -24.86 22.32
C ILE A 359 -6.94 -25.38 22.51
N ASP A 360 -7.92 -24.50 22.52
CA ASP A 360 -9.34 -24.90 22.56
C ASP A 360 -9.92 -24.99 21.14
N LYS A 361 -10.95 -25.81 20.95
CA LYS A 361 -11.76 -25.92 19.72
C LYS A 361 -11.04 -26.47 18.49
N LEU A 362 -10.28 -27.56 18.67
CA LEU A 362 -9.55 -28.20 17.59
C LEU A 362 -10.45 -29.02 16.63
N GLU A 363 -11.77 -29.04 16.85
CA GLU A 363 -12.76 -29.52 15.88
C GLU A 363 -12.80 -28.71 14.56
N GLN A 364 -12.14 -27.55 14.51
CA GLN A 364 -11.99 -26.75 13.29
C GLN A 364 -10.99 -27.34 12.29
N MET A 365 -10.20 -28.33 12.72
CA MET A 365 -9.26 -29.05 11.86
C MET A 365 -9.84 -30.41 11.49
N ASP A 366 -9.80 -30.76 10.21
CA ASP A 366 -9.97 -32.15 9.76
C ASP A 366 -8.77 -33.02 10.15
N THR A 367 -8.86 -34.32 9.92
CA THR A 367 -7.84 -35.29 10.33
C THR A 367 -6.49 -35.07 9.66
N ASP A 368 -6.46 -34.63 8.39
CA ASP A 368 -5.21 -34.41 7.68
C ASP A 368 -4.51 -33.16 8.20
N THR A 369 -5.27 -32.07 8.35
CA THR A 369 -4.82 -30.81 8.95
C THR A 369 -4.31 -31.02 10.37
N LEU A 370 -4.98 -31.86 11.16
CA LEU A 370 -4.55 -32.26 12.50
C LEU A 370 -3.19 -32.94 12.51
N ASN A 371 -2.99 -33.91 11.62
CA ASN A 371 -1.75 -34.67 11.53
C ASN A 371 -0.59 -33.74 11.11
N ASP A 372 -0.83 -32.85 10.16
CA ASP A 372 0.18 -31.88 9.72
C ASP A 372 0.48 -30.84 10.79
N PHE A 373 -0.53 -30.39 11.54
CA PHE A 373 -0.33 -29.53 12.70
C PHE A 373 0.47 -30.22 13.80
N GLY A 374 0.18 -31.49 14.09
CA GLY A 374 0.94 -32.31 15.03
C GLY A 374 2.41 -32.47 14.65
N ARG A 375 2.69 -32.78 13.37
CA ARG A 375 4.06 -32.86 12.84
C ARG A 375 4.80 -31.54 12.94
N TRP A 376 4.12 -30.43 12.64
CA TRP A 376 4.70 -29.09 12.78
C TRP A 376 5.04 -28.79 14.26
N LEU A 377 4.16 -29.12 15.21
CA LEU A 377 4.45 -28.96 16.64
C LEU A 377 5.67 -29.79 17.08
N GLU A 378 5.82 -31.01 16.55
CA GLU A 378 6.99 -31.84 16.81
C GLU A 378 8.27 -31.24 16.23
N SER A 379 8.25 -30.72 15.00
CA SER A 379 9.42 -30.07 14.40
C SER A 379 9.83 -28.80 15.15
N GLU A 380 8.87 -28.08 15.74
CA GLU A 380 9.11 -26.90 16.58
C GLU A 380 9.52 -27.24 18.03
N GLY A 381 9.48 -28.53 18.41
CA GLY A 381 9.72 -28.97 19.79
C GLY A 381 8.69 -28.42 20.79
N LEU A 382 7.46 -28.19 20.33
CA LEU A 382 6.37 -27.57 21.08
C LEU A 382 5.39 -28.64 21.58
N GLN A 383 4.98 -28.52 22.84
CA GLN A 383 3.92 -29.35 23.43
C GLN A 383 2.57 -28.63 23.32
N ALA A 384 1.62 -29.16 22.55
CA ALA A 384 0.27 -28.63 22.51
C ALA A 384 -0.70 -29.51 23.30
N ILE A 385 -1.39 -28.91 24.27
CA ILE A 385 -2.50 -29.57 24.97
C ILE A 385 -3.79 -28.96 24.45
N ALA A 386 -4.57 -29.78 23.75
CA ALA A 386 -5.72 -29.31 23.01
C ALA A 386 -7.02 -29.98 23.41
N THR A 387 -8.15 -29.32 23.18
CA THR A 387 -9.48 -29.94 23.31
C THR A 387 -10.11 -30.16 21.94
N ARG A 388 -10.83 -31.27 21.79
CA ARG A 388 -11.64 -31.54 20.59
C ARG A 388 -12.96 -32.19 20.95
N VAL A 389 -14.03 -31.84 20.25
CA VAL A 389 -15.30 -32.56 20.35
C VAL A 389 -15.22 -33.87 19.55
N SER A 390 -14.56 -34.87 20.12
CA SER A 390 -14.41 -36.20 19.51
C SER A 390 -14.26 -37.28 20.57
N THR A 391 -14.58 -38.52 20.22
CA THR A 391 -14.25 -39.72 20.99
C THR A 391 -13.50 -40.75 20.15
N GLY A 392 -12.89 -40.30 19.04
CA GLY A 392 -12.14 -41.13 18.12
C GLY A 392 -10.71 -41.43 18.58
N ASP A 393 -10.01 -42.22 17.77
CA ASP A 393 -8.66 -42.73 18.06
C ASP A 393 -7.58 -41.64 18.06
N GLU A 394 -7.88 -40.45 17.52
CA GLU A 394 -6.99 -39.29 17.56
C GLU A 394 -6.90 -38.67 18.96
N CYS A 395 -7.86 -38.96 19.85
CA CYS A 395 -7.85 -38.45 21.20
C CYS A 395 -6.81 -39.20 22.04
N SER A 396 -5.95 -38.46 22.75
CA SER A 396 -5.00 -39.04 23.70
C SER A 396 -5.70 -39.44 25.01
N ILE A 397 -6.76 -38.72 25.37
CA ILE A 397 -7.60 -39.02 26.53
C ILE A 397 -9.03 -38.57 26.29
N ILE A 398 -10.01 -39.24 26.91
CA ILE A 398 -11.42 -38.82 26.88
C ILE A 398 -11.82 -38.30 28.25
N ILE A 399 -12.44 -37.11 28.28
CA ILE A 399 -13.12 -36.60 29.46
C ILE A 399 -14.59 -36.95 29.39
N GLU A 400 -15.08 -37.64 30.42
CA GLU A 400 -16.47 -38.02 30.58
C GLU A 400 -16.91 -37.77 32.03
N ASP A 401 -17.97 -36.98 32.21
CA ASP A 401 -18.53 -36.57 33.49
C ASP A 401 -17.47 -35.99 34.46
N GLY A 402 -16.54 -35.21 33.91
CA GLY A 402 -15.46 -34.58 34.68
C GLY A 402 -14.34 -35.51 35.11
N TYR A 403 -14.32 -36.77 34.66
CA TYR A 403 -13.24 -37.73 34.89
C TYR A 403 -12.44 -37.98 33.62
N SER A 404 -11.14 -38.23 33.78
CA SER A 404 -10.28 -38.73 32.72
C SER A 404 -10.45 -40.24 32.52
N LYS A 405 -10.73 -40.67 31.30
CA LYS A 405 -10.72 -42.08 30.87
C LYS A 405 -9.65 -42.30 29.81
N PRO A 406 -8.79 -43.34 29.94
CA PRO A 406 -7.85 -43.70 28.89
C PRO A 406 -8.62 -44.12 27.62
N VAL A 407 -8.04 -43.84 26.46
CA VAL A 407 -8.63 -44.29 25.19
C VAL A 407 -8.32 -45.76 25.00
N GLU A 408 -9.34 -46.60 24.98
CA GLU A 408 -9.21 -48.01 24.57
C GLU A 408 -8.88 -48.03 23.08
N LYS A 409 -7.60 -48.10 22.73
CA LYS A 409 -7.18 -48.35 21.34
C LYS A 409 -7.72 -49.71 20.94
N LYS A 410 -8.71 -49.75 20.04
CA LYS A 410 -9.16 -51.00 19.44
C LYS A 410 -7.96 -51.62 18.73
N GLU A 411 -7.51 -52.77 19.20
CA GLU A 411 -6.56 -53.59 18.44
C GLU A 411 -7.16 -53.81 17.05
N THR A 412 -6.47 -53.28 16.03
CA THR A 412 -6.76 -53.65 14.66
C THR A 412 -6.48 -55.14 14.57
N THR A 413 -7.52 -55.94 14.54
CA THR A 413 -7.42 -57.36 14.22
C THR A 413 -6.88 -57.46 12.80
N THR A 414 -5.56 -57.52 12.66
CA THR A 414 -4.92 -57.92 11.42
C THR A 414 -5.35 -59.35 11.15
N TRP A 415 -6.41 -59.52 10.36
CA TRP A 415 -6.78 -60.81 9.82
C TRP A 415 -5.61 -61.30 8.97
N LYS A 416 -4.87 -62.30 9.48
CA LYS A 416 -3.88 -63.03 8.69
C LYS A 416 -4.65 -63.98 7.77
N ALA A 417 -4.60 -63.73 6.47
CA ALA A 417 -5.05 -64.67 5.47
C ALA A 417 -4.24 -65.98 5.60
N GLY A 418 -4.93 -67.11 5.81
CA GLY A 418 -4.33 -68.44 5.60
C GLY A 418 -3.83 -69.21 6.82
N THR A 419 -4.46 -69.11 7.98
CA THR A 419 -4.29 -70.10 9.06
C THR A 419 -5.61 -70.85 9.28
N PHE A 420 -5.68 -72.07 8.74
CA PHE A 420 -6.64 -73.10 9.11
C PHE A 420 -5.95 -74.13 10.01
#